data_AF-A0A6L7XQX6-F1
#
_entry.id   AF-A0A6L7XQX6-F1
#
_cell.length_a   1.000
_cell.length_b   1.000
_cell.length_c   1.000
_cell.angle_alpha   90.00
_cell.angle_beta   90.00
_cell.angle_gamma   90.00
#
_symmetry.space_group_name_H-M   'P 1'
#
loop_
_entity.id
_entity.type
_entity.pdbx_description
1 polymer ?
#
loop_
_entity_poly.entity_id
_entity_poly.type
_entity_poly.pdbx_seq_one_letter_code
_entity_poly.pdbx_strand_id
1 'polypeptide(L)'
;MTDRTLGTPLASRLGRGPWGGGHPALPRAARRVRATCRPPRLWGLRSAPVGACEGKMPSPPGPLLRAKLSKCRIGARSVAWGGGRLALPRVRRARLLFITLFAALLWATHLHAEQFREFGDWRVHYIAVGASFLPPAVAERHGIVRGDNKAIVNISAIGADGRSGAIDIAGSVTNLLGQVTPLRFREVRDGAAIYYIAPFDFEAAETLRFELRLTLPDHGAETLSFQQALYGPLP
;
A
#
# COMPACT_ATOMS: atom_id res chain seq x y z
N MET A 1 33.91 -41.26 -46.52
CA MET A 1 34.24 -40.61 -47.81
C MET A 1 33.57 -39.24 -47.79
N THR A 2 34.26 -38.23 -47.22
CA THR A 2 35.08 -37.19 -47.92
C THR A 2 34.16 -36.23 -48.69
N ASP A 3 34.16 -34.91 -48.49
CA ASP A 3 35.32 -34.01 -48.35
C ASP A 3 34.93 -32.64 -47.73
N ARG A 4 35.96 -31.89 -47.30
CA ARG A 4 36.05 -30.59 -46.64
C ARG A 4 36.01 -29.41 -47.63
N THR A 5 35.54 -28.25 -47.15
CA THR A 5 36.03 -26.87 -47.45
C THR A 5 35.39 -25.96 -46.37
N LEU A 6 36.02 -25.44 -45.30
CA LEU A 6 37.14 -24.50 -45.10
C LEU A 6 37.01 -23.10 -45.74
N GLY A 7 36.92 -22.09 -44.86
CA GLY A 7 37.26 -20.66 -45.06
C GLY A 7 36.05 -19.71 -45.06
N THR A 8 35.97 -18.57 -44.38
CA THR A 8 36.88 -17.76 -43.52
C THR A 8 36.02 -16.64 -42.89
N PRO A 9 36.29 -16.13 -41.67
CA PRO A 9 35.49 -15.05 -41.08
C PRO A 9 36.07 -13.67 -41.42
N LEU A 10 35.22 -12.71 -41.81
CA LEU A 10 35.59 -11.30 -41.97
C LEU A 10 35.15 -10.50 -40.74
N ALA A 11 36.09 -10.37 -39.81
CA ALA A 11 36.12 -9.25 -38.88
C ALA A 11 36.55 -7.98 -39.62
N SER A 12 35.84 -6.87 -39.38
CA SER A 12 36.39 -5.51 -39.24
C SER A 12 35.37 -4.46 -39.69
N ARG A 13 34.92 -3.61 -38.76
CA ARG A 13 35.19 -2.16 -38.84
C ARG A 13 34.73 -1.47 -37.56
N LEU A 14 35.72 -1.14 -36.75
CA LEU A 14 35.69 -0.11 -35.73
C LEU A 14 35.44 1.25 -36.42
N GLY A 15 34.25 1.81 -36.19
CA GLY A 15 33.95 3.21 -36.47
C GLY A 15 34.03 4.02 -35.18
N ARG A 16 35.22 4.53 -34.85
CA ARG A 16 35.41 5.56 -33.83
C ARG A 16 34.93 6.90 -34.39
N GLY A 17 33.85 7.45 -33.85
CA GLY A 17 33.42 8.83 -34.06
C GLY A 17 33.89 9.74 -32.92
N PRO A 18 34.42 10.94 -33.18
CA PRO A 18 34.98 11.83 -32.17
C PRO A 18 33.92 12.80 -31.66
N TRP A 19 33.43 12.61 -30.44
CA TRP A 19 32.79 13.69 -29.69
C TRP A 19 33.66 14.00 -28.48
N GLY A 20 34.58 14.93 -28.72
CA GLY A 20 35.35 15.57 -27.67
C GLY A 20 34.54 16.65 -26.99
N GLY A 21 34.80 16.80 -25.69
CA GLY A 21 34.96 18.10 -25.04
C GLY A 21 33.69 18.75 -24.51
N GLY A 22 33.60 18.81 -23.18
CA GLY A 22 32.82 19.85 -22.50
C GLY A 22 32.10 19.41 -21.25
N HIS A 23 32.82 18.94 -20.23
CA HIS A 23 32.31 19.00 -18.85
C HIS A 23 32.50 20.44 -18.33
N PRO A 24 31.44 21.19 -18.01
CA PRO A 24 31.58 22.31 -17.10
C PRO A 24 31.63 21.81 -15.65
N ALA A 25 32.66 22.27 -14.97
CA ALA A 25 32.99 22.01 -13.58
C ALA A 25 31.84 22.36 -12.62
N LEU A 26 31.69 21.51 -11.59
CA LEU A 26 30.91 21.76 -10.38
C LEU A 26 31.47 22.99 -9.63
N PRO A 27 30.64 23.99 -9.28
CA PRO A 27 31.01 24.93 -8.23
C PRO A 27 30.77 24.28 -6.86
N ARG A 28 31.88 23.94 -6.18
CA ARG A 28 31.93 23.80 -4.72
C ARG A 28 31.70 25.18 -4.10
N ALA A 29 30.56 25.39 -3.45
CA ALA A 29 30.45 26.35 -2.36
C ALA A 29 29.28 25.96 -1.45
N ALA A 30 29.65 25.35 -0.32
CA ALA A 30 28.77 25.19 0.82
C ALA A 30 28.26 26.56 1.26
N ARG A 31 26.94 26.72 1.31
CA ARG A 31 26.32 27.75 2.14
C ARG A 31 25.17 27.10 2.90
N ARG A 32 25.50 26.57 4.08
CA ARG A 32 24.49 26.22 5.10
C ARG A 32 23.79 27.52 5.48
N VAL A 33 22.65 27.79 4.88
CA VAL A 33 21.73 28.82 5.37
C VAL A 33 21.15 28.28 6.67
N ARG A 34 21.74 28.68 7.80
CA ARG A 34 21.08 28.54 9.09
C ARG A 34 19.85 29.43 9.04
N ALA A 35 18.67 28.82 8.93
CA ALA A 35 17.43 29.49 9.22
C ALA A 35 17.48 29.94 10.69
N THR A 36 17.82 31.21 10.92
CA THR A 36 17.57 31.86 12.19
C THR A 36 16.08 32.11 12.28
N CYS A 37 15.33 31.16 12.84
CA CYS A 37 13.97 31.41 13.32
C CYS A 37 14.08 32.48 14.42
N ARG A 38 13.71 33.71 14.08
CA ARG A 38 13.57 34.82 15.03
C ARG A 38 12.17 34.69 15.64
N PRO A 39 12.02 34.34 16.93
CA PRO A 39 10.70 34.30 17.55
C PRO A 39 10.14 35.73 17.62
N PRO A 40 8.83 35.94 17.39
CA PRO A 40 8.21 37.22 17.66
C PRO A 40 8.26 37.51 19.16
N ARG A 41 8.53 38.78 19.49
CA ARG A 41 8.61 39.31 20.85
C ARG A 41 7.30 39.06 21.60
N LEU A 42 7.34 38.20 22.62
CA LEU A 42 6.30 38.08 23.62
C LEU A 42 6.45 39.21 24.64
N TRP A 43 5.38 39.98 24.80
CA TRP A 43 5.27 41.00 25.83
C TRP A 43 4.71 40.34 27.10
N GLY A 44 5.50 40.38 28.17
CA GLY A 44 5.02 40.40 29.55
C GLY A 44 4.37 39.13 30.09
N LEU A 45 5.13 38.32 30.81
CA LEU A 45 4.72 37.79 32.12
C LEU A 45 5.96 37.32 32.89
N ARG A 46 5.97 37.66 34.17
CA ARG A 46 7.13 37.73 35.06
C ARG A 46 7.62 36.34 35.50
N SER A 47 8.94 36.22 35.47
CA SER A 47 9.84 35.40 36.32
C SER A 47 9.24 34.57 37.45
N ALA A 48 9.57 33.27 37.45
CA ALA A 48 9.72 32.44 38.66
C ALA A 48 11.09 31.73 38.60
N PRO A 49 11.81 31.58 39.73
CA PRO A 49 13.20 31.14 39.73
C PRO A 49 13.36 29.62 39.66
N VAL A 50 14.52 29.25 39.10
CA VAL A 50 15.07 27.91 38.90
C VAL A 50 15.58 27.34 40.23
N GLY A 51 15.32 26.06 40.46
CA GLY A 51 15.96 25.26 41.51
C GLY A 51 15.87 23.78 41.18
N ALA A 52 16.89 23.27 40.48
CA ALA A 52 17.14 21.85 40.32
C ALA A 52 18.10 21.40 41.42
N CYS A 53 17.76 20.34 42.15
CA CYS A 53 18.73 19.53 42.91
C CYS A 53 18.37 18.06 42.75
N GLU A 54 19.32 17.35 42.17
CA GLU A 54 19.47 15.92 42.03
C GLU A 54 19.61 15.25 43.42
N GLY A 55 19.10 14.02 43.59
CA GLY A 55 19.41 13.26 44.81
C GLY A 55 18.51 12.08 45.14
N LYS A 56 18.89 10.91 44.65
CA LYS A 56 19.02 9.65 45.41
C LYS A 56 17.94 9.37 46.49
N MET A 57 16.94 8.55 46.14
CA MET A 57 16.03 7.95 47.12
C MET A 57 16.76 6.94 48.02
N PRO A 58 16.79 7.13 49.35
CA PRO A 58 17.05 6.08 50.30
C PRO A 58 15.75 5.33 50.65
N SER A 59 15.93 4.04 50.92
CA SER A 59 14.96 3.07 51.43
C SER A 59 14.09 3.55 52.61
N PRO A 60 12.85 3.05 52.76
CA PRO A 60 12.02 3.31 53.92
C PRO A 60 12.42 2.43 55.13
N PRO A 61 12.46 2.97 56.36
CA PRO A 61 12.27 2.18 57.57
C PRO A 61 10.77 2.10 57.90
N GLY A 62 10.36 0.97 58.51
CA GLY A 62 8.99 0.67 58.93
C GLY A 62 8.47 1.51 60.11
N PRO A 63 7.64 0.94 60.99
CA PRO A 63 6.23 0.85 60.67
C PRO A 63 5.32 1.45 61.76
N LEU A 64 4.03 1.55 61.42
CA LEU A 64 2.87 1.67 62.30
C LEU A 64 2.71 2.94 63.14
N LEU A 65 1.74 3.78 62.75
CA LEU A 65 0.82 4.34 63.74
C LEU A 65 -0.62 4.28 63.23
N ARG A 66 -1.45 3.55 63.97
CA ARG A 66 -2.90 3.43 63.80
C ARG A 66 -3.57 4.79 64.00
N ALA A 67 -4.20 5.32 62.96
CA ALA A 67 -5.22 6.36 63.12
C ALA A 67 -6.61 5.70 63.10
N LYS A 68 -7.34 5.89 64.20
CA LYS A 68 -8.72 5.42 64.43
C LYS A 68 -9.65 5.97 63.35
N LEU A 69 -10.29 5.09 62.58
CA LEU A 69 -11.44 5.44 61.76
C LEU A 69 -12.63 5.70 62.70
N SER A 70 -13.00 6.97 62.84
CA SER A 70 -14.27 7.37 63.42
C SER A 70 -15.40 6.87 62.50
N LYS A 71 -16.24 6.00 63.06
CA LYS A 71 -17.47 5.53 62.41
C LYS A 71 -18.38 6.73 62.12
N CYS A 72 -18.35 7.22 60.89
CA CYS A 72 -19.40 8.10 60.39
C CYS A 72 -20.66 7.26 60.21
N ARG A 73 -21.59 7.37 61.17
CA ARG A 73 -22.88 6.71 61.19
C ARG A 73 -23.77 7.41 60.15
N ILE A 74 -23.66 6.99 58.88
CA ILE A 74 -24.60 7.40 57.83
C ILE A 74 -25.91 6.65 58.11
N GLY A 75 -26.94 7.40 58.47
CA GLY A 75 -28.28 6.88 58.70
C GLY A 75 -28.79 6.14 57.47
N ALA A 76 -29.02 4.84 57.62
CA ALA A 76 -29.69 4.02 56.63
C ALA A 76 -31.14 4.51 56.49
N ARG A 77 -31.41 5.37 55.51
CA ARG A 77 -32.76 5.45 54.93
C ARG A 77 -32.90 4.23 54.04
N SER A 78 -33.74 3.30 54.49
CA SER A 78 -34.26 2.20 53.70
C SER A 78 -34.99 2.77 52.49
N VAL A 79 -34.28 2.86 51.37
CA VAL A 79 -34.94 3.01 50.06
C VAL A 79 -35.53 1.65 49.75
N ALA A 80 -36.84 1.53 49.94
CA ALA A 80 -37.59 0.36 49.54
C ALA A 80 -37.31 0.10 48.05
N TRP A 81 -36.63 -1.02 47.77
CA TRP A 81 -36.50 -1.57 46.42
C TRP A 81 -37.88 -2.08 46.02
N GLY A 82 -38.71 -1.18 45.49
CA GLY A 82 -39.90 -1.56 44.75
C GLY A 82 -39.45 -2.40 43.57
N GLY A 83 -39.79 -3.70 43.60
CA GLY A 83 -39.65 -4.63 42.48
C GLY A 83 -40.56 -4.22 41.31
N GLY A 84 -40.24 -3.09 40.68
CA GLY A 84 -40.80 -2.70 39.41
C GLY A 84 -40.20 -3.60 38.35
N ARG A 85 -40.93 -4.63 37.90
CA ARG A 85 -40.67 -5.21 36.58
C ARG A 85 -40.67 -4.04 35.60
N LEU A 86 -39.50 -3.67 35.07
CA LEU A 86 -39.37 -2.69 34.01
C LEU A 86 -40.07 -3.25 32.76
N ALA A 87 -41.40 -3.09 32.71
CA ALA A 87 -42.20 -3.34 31.54
C ALA A 87 -41.87 -2.23 30.54
N LEU A 88 -40.75 -2.39 29.84
CA LEU A 88 -40.38 -1.53 28.72
C LEU A 88 -41.57 -1.53 27.73
N PRO A 89 -42.18 -0.37 27.43
CA PRO A 89 -43.34 -0.29 26.53
C PRO A 89 -43.00 -0.91 25.17
N ARG A 90 -43.97 -1.59 24.54
CA ARG A 90 -43.78 -2.39 23.30
C ARG A 90 -42.97 -1.64 22.21
N VAL A 91 -43.12 -0.32 22.11
CA VAL A 91 -42.39 0.56 21.17
C VAL A 91 -40.90 0.70 21.46
N ARG A 92 -40.47 0.61 22.72
CA ARG A 92 -39.04 0.68 23.12
C ARG A 92 -38.30 -0.63 22.83
N ARG A 93 -38.99 -1.78 22.87
CA ARG A 93 -38.43 -3.09 22.50
C ARG A 93 -38.21 -3.21 21.00
N ALA A 94 -39.16 -2.72 20.19
CA ALA A 94 -39.01 -2.67 18.74
C ALA A 94 -37.86 -1.75 18.30
N ARG A 95 -37.69 -0.58 18.95
CA ARG A 95 -36.56 0.32 18.70
C ARG A 95 -35.22 -0.28 19.09
N LEU A 96 -35.14 -0.96 20.25
CA LEU A 96 -33.90 -1.64 20.65
C LEU A 96 -33.53 -2.76 19.67
N LEU A 97 -34.50 -3.58 19.26
CA LEU A 97 -34.29 -4.66 18.27
C LEU A 97 -33.83 -4.10 16.92
N PHE A 98 -34.40 -2.98 16.48
CA PHE A 98 -34.01 -2.31 15.24
C PHE A 98 -32.58 -1.75 15.33
N ILE A 99 -32.20 -1.14 16.45
CA ILE A 99 -30.83 -0.63 16.67
C ILE A 99 -29.83 -1.79 16.72
N THR A 100 -30.15 -2.91 17.40
CA THR A 100 -29.26 -4.08 17.45
C THR A 100 -29.13 -4.76 16.08
N LEU A 101 -30.22 -4.84 15.30
CA LEU A 101 -30.20 -5.41 13.95
C LEU A 101 -29.40 -4.52 12.98
N PHE A 102 -29.56 -3.20 13.07
CA PHE A 102 -28.79 -2.25 12.28
C PHE A 102 -27.29 -2.28 12.63
N ALA A 103 -26.95 -2.36 13.92
CA ALA A 103 -25.56 -2.52 14.37
C ALA A 103 -24.95 -3.85 13.89
N ALA A 104 -25.72 -4.95 13.89
CA ALA A 104 -25.29 -6.23 13.35
C ALA A 104 -25.06 -6.19 11.83
N LEU A 105 -25.87 -5.42 11.09
CA LEU A 105 -25.73 -5.27 9.65
C LEU A 105 -24.49 -4.45 9.26
N LEU A 106 -24.11 -3.46 10.08
CA LEU A 106 -22.89 -2.66 9.86
C LEU A 106 -21.61 -3.48 10.04
N TRP A 107 -21.61 -4.47 10.94
CA TRP A 107 -20.46 -5.38 11.12
C TRP A 107 -20.24 -6.35 9.96
N ALA A 108 -21.19 -6.52 9.05
CA ALA A 108 -21.06 -7.45 7.93
C ALA A 108 -20.21 -6.91 6.75
N THR A 109 -19.66 -5.69 6.85
CA THR A 109 -18.96 -5.03 5.73
C THR A 109 -17.45 -5.31 5.72
N HIS A 110 -17.06 -6.59 5.69
CA HIS A 110 -15.69 -6.96 5.28
C HIS A 110 -15.64 -7.11 3.75
N LEU A 111 -15.58 -5.99 3.05
CA LEU A 111 -15.23 -5.95 1.63
C LEU A 111 -13.70 -6.04 1.51
N HIS A 112 -13.17 -7.24 1.28
CA HIS A 112 -11.78 -7.43 0.90
C HIS A 112 -11.61 -7.04 -0.58
N ALA A 113 -11.34 -5.74 -0.81
CA ALA A 113 -11.05 -5.19 -2.12
C ALA A 113 -9.53 -5.12 -2.42
N GLU A 114 -8.69 -5.80 -1.63
CA GLU A 114 -7.26 -5.91 -1.90
C GLU A 114 -7.00 -7.10 -2.83
N GLN A 115 -6.60 -6.82 -4.07
CA GLN A 115 -6.24 -7.84 -5.06
C GLN A 115 -4.75 -8.18 -4.95
N PHE A 116 -4.42 -9.17 -4.13
CA PHE A 116 -3.09 -9.78 -4.11
C PHE A 116 -3.16 -11.29 -3.90
N ARG A 117 -2.04 -11.96 -4.21
CA ARG A 117 -1.83 -13.38 -3.92
C ARG A 117 -0.52 -13.54 -3.15
N GLU A 118 -0.54 -14.39 -2.13
CA GLU A 118 0.63 -14.74 -1.34
C GLU A 118 1.35 -15.96 -1.92
N PHE A 119 2.67 -15.86 -1.98
CA PHE A 119 3.61 -16.89 -2.40
C PHE A 119 4.78 -16.92 -1.41
N GLY A 120 4.63 -17.69 -0.33
CA GLY A 120 5.58 -17.67 0.79
C GLY A 120 5.68 -16.26 1.41
N ASP A 121 6.88 -15.70 1.40
CA ASP A 121 7.17 -14.36 1.94
C ASP A 121 6.83 -13.21 0.96
N TRP A 122 6.28 -13.52 -0.22
CA TRP A 122 5.95 -12.54 -1.24
C TRP A 122 4.44 -12.31 -1.35
N ARG A 123 4.05 -11.05 -1.48
CA ARG A 123 2.71 -10.62 -1.88
C ARG A 123 2.76 -10.04 -3.28
N VAL A 124 2.09 -10.69 -4.22
CA VAL A 124 1.96 -10.23 -5.60
C VAL A 124 0.61 -9.53 -5.76
N HIS A 125 0.66 -8.21 -5.88
CA HIS A 125 -0.49 -7.39 -6.20
C HIS A 125 -0.73 -7.41 -7.71
N TYR A 126 -1.99 -7.53 -8.10
CA TYR A 126 -2.38 -7.56 -9.51
C TYR A 126 -3.66 -6.76 -9.70
N ILE A 127 -3.73 -6.02 -10.80
CA ILE A 127 -4.94 -5.31 -11.21
C ILE A 127 -4.95 -5.13 -12.71
N ALA A 128 -6.11 -5.38 -13.35
CA ALA A 128 -6.35 -4.96 -14.71
C ALA A 128 -7.24 -3.70 -14.72
N VAL A 129 -6.95 -2.73 -15.57
CA VAL A 129 -7.74 -1.49 -15.66
C VAL A 129 -7.76 -0.96 -17.10
N GLY A 130 -8.89 -0.37 -17.50
CA GLY A 130 -9.01 0.33 -18.78
C GLY A 130 -8.07 1.53 -18.85
N ALA A 131 -7.40 1.71 -19.99
CA ALA A 131 -6.43 2.76 -20.20
C ALA A 131 -7.07 4.16 -20.23
N SER A 132 -8.36 4.25 -20.59
CA SER A 132 -9.15 5.48 -20.56
C SER A 132 -9.23 6.09 -19.16
N PHE A 133 -9.25 5.27 -18.10
CA PHE A 133 -9.30 5.70 -16.70
C PHE A 133 -7.97 6.23 -16.17
N LEU A 134 -6.84 6.01 -16.86
CA LEU A 134 -5.58 6.59 -16.44
C LEU A 134 -5.56 8.10 -16.67
N PRO A 135 -5.05 8.89 -15.72
CA PRO A 135 -4.77 10.30 -15.93
C PRO A 135 -3.85 10.49 -17.15
N PRO A 136 -4.11 11.49 -18.02
CA PRO A 136 -3.31 11.72 -19.24
C PRO A 136 -1.80 11.80 -18.96
N ALA A 137 -1.42 12.53 -17.90
CA ALA A 137 -0.02 12.71 -17.52
C ALA A 137 0.69 11.41 -17.09
N VAL A 138 -0.04 10.43 -16.54
CA VAL A 138 0.52 9.11 -16.18
C VAL A 138 0.69 8.26 -17.43
N ALA A 139 -0.32 8.26 -18.31
CA ALA A 139 -0.26 7.53 -19.56
C ALA A 139 0.89 8.01 -20.45
N GLU A 140 1.06 9.33 -20.61
CA GLU A 140 2.16 9.92 -21.39
C GLU A 140 3.53 9.59 -20.80
N ARG A 141 3.69 9.75 -19.48
CA ARG A 141 4.96 9.45 -18.78
C ARG A 141 5.42 8.02 -18.99
N HIS A 142 4.47 7.09 -19.09
CA HIS A 142 4.76 5.67 -19.31
C HIS A 142 4.53 5.25 -20.76
N GLY A 143 4.21 6.14 -21.71
CA GLY A 143 3.93 5.77 -23.10
C GLY A 143 2.81 4.73 -23.25
N ILE A 144 1.76 4.83 -22.43
CA ILE A 144 0.56 3.99 -22.50
C ILE A 144 -0.45 4.67 -23.44
N VAL A 145 -0.89 3.96 -24.47
CA VAL A 145 -1.92 4.45 -25.38
C VAL A 145 -3.28 4.33 -24.68
N ARG A 146 -3.99 5.46 -24.56
CA ARG A 146 -5.34 5.51 -24.01
C ARG A 146 -6.37 5.25 -25.11
N GLY A 147 -7.50 4.66 -24.74
CA GLY A 147 -8.62 4.38 -25.62
C GLY A 147 -9.68 3.54 -24.91
N ASP A 148 -10.86 3.44 -25.49
CA ASP A 148 -12.01 2.77 -24.87
C ASP A 148 -11.86 1.24 -24.88
N ASN A 149 -11.12 0.73 -25.87
CA ASN A 149 -10.77 -0.69 -26.04
C ASN A 149 -9.32 -0.99 -25.64
N LYS A 150 -8.67 -0.08 -24.91
CA LYS A 150 -7.28 -0.21 -24.46
C LYS A 150 -7.30 -0.47 -22.96
N ALA A 151 -6.52 -1.44 -22.49
CA ALA A 151 -6.36 -1.74 -21.09
C ALA A 151 -4.89 -2.00 -20.74
N ILE A 152 -4.60 -1.96 -19.45
CA ILE A 152 -3.33 -2.40 -18.89
C ILE A 152 -3.58 -3.41 -17.78
N VAL A 153 -2.65 -4.35 -17.63
CA VAL A 153 -2.50 -5.12 -16.39
C VAL A 153 -1.23 -4.65 -15.70
N ASN A 154 -1.35 -4.38 -14.40
CA ASN A 154 -0.26 -3.98 -13.52
C ASN A 154 -0.02 -5.08 -12.49
N ILE A 155 1.24 -5.51 -12.38
CA ILE A 155 1.70 -6.51 -11.43
C ILE A 155 2.86 -5.93 -10.62
N SER A 156 2.82 -6.10 -9.30
CA SER A 156 3.94 -5.75 -8.41
C SER A 156 4.13 -6.79 -7.33
N ALA A 157 5.37 -7.20 -7.07
CA ALA A 157 5.71 -8.12 -5.99
C ALA A 157 6.35 -7.36 -4.82
N ILE A 158 5.84 -7.59 -3.62
CA ILE A 158 6.32 -6.99 -2.37
C ILE A 158 6.76 -8.11 -1.43
N GLY A 159 8.00 -8.07 -0.96
CA GLY A 159 8.50 -9.04 0.01
C GLY A 159 7.97 -8.78 1.42
N ALA A 160 8.21 -9.71 2.34
CA ALA A 160 7.83 -9.57 3.75
C ALA A 160 8.50 -8.37 4.43
N ASP A 161 9.64 -7.91 3.92
CA ASP A 161 10.33 -6.68 4.35
C ASP A 161 9.65 -5.38 3.89
N GLY A 162 8.57 -5.49 3.10
CA GLY A 162 7.81 -4.37 2.55
C GLY A 162 8.44 -3.72 1.32
N ARG A 163 9.51 -4.29 0.76
CA ARG A 163 10.19 -3.74 -0.42
C ARG A 163 9.69 -4.40 -1.71
N SER A 164 9.68 -3.63 -2.79
CA SER A 164 9.39 -4.17 -4.12
C SER A 164 10.54 -5.03 -4.61
N GLY A 165 10.23 -6.25 -5.06
CA GLY A 165 11.17 -7.18 -5.66
C GLY A 165 11.13 -7.12 -7.17
N ALA A 166 12.31 -7.21 -7.80
CA ALA A 166 12.39 -7.49 -9.23
C ALA A 166 12.03 -8.96 -9.47
N ILE A 167 11.11 -9.20 -10.42
CA ILE A 167 10.64 -10.54 -10.79
C ILE A 167 10.73 -10.71 -12.31
N ASP A 168 10.87 -11.95 -12.76
CA ASP A 168 10.62 -12.27 -14.16
C ASP A 168 9.15 -12.63 -14.33
N ILE A 169 8.51 -12.08 -15.37
CA ILE A 169 7.10 -12.28 -15.63
C ILE A 169 6.83 -12.53 -17.12
N ALA A 170 6.05 -13.58 -17.38
CA ALA A 170 5.47 -13.86 -18.68
C ALA A 170 4.02 -14.28 -18.50
N GLY A 171 3.18 -14.10 -19.50
CA GLY A 171 1.79 -14.52 -19.37
C GLY A 171 0.94 -14.22 -20.58
N SER A 172 -0.33 -14.56 -20.45
CA SER A 172 -1.34 -14.33 -21.48
C SER A 172 -2.69 -13.98 -20.84
N VAL A 173 -3.54 -13.38 -21.66
CA VAL A 173 -4.93 -13.12 -21.34
C VAL A 173 -5.81 -13.91 -22.30
N THR A 174 -6.85 -14.54 -21.77
CA THR A 174 -7.84 -15.30 -22.54
C THR A 174 -9.21 -14.68 -22.35
N ASN A 175 -9.92 -14.48 -23.44
CA ASN A 175 -11.28 -13.95 -23.41
C ASN A 175 -12.34 -15.07 -23.33
N LEU A 176 -13.62 -14.72 -23.21
CA LEU A 176 -14.69 -15.74 -23.08
C LEU A 176 -14.87 -16.60 -24.34
N LEU A 177 -14.44 -16.07 -25.50
CA LEU A 177 -14.43 -16.80 -26.78
C LEU A 177 -13.22 -17.74 -26.90
N GLY A 178 -12.35 -17.80 -25.90
CA GLY A 178 -11.15 -18.64 -25.90
C GLY A 178 -9.98 -18.08 -26.71
N GLN A 179 -10.07 -16.83 -27.19
CA GLN A 179 -8.96 -16.16 -27.86
C GLN A 179 -7.87 -15.82 -26.85
N VAL A 180 -6.65 -16.28 -27.12
CA VAL A 180 -5.48 -16.09 -26.25
C VAL A 180 -4.58 -15.00 -26.84
N THR A 181 -4.31 -13.97 -26.04
CA THR A 181 -3.40 -12.88 -26.39
C THR A 181 -2.19 -12.88 -25.45
N PRO A 182 -0.95 -12.97 -25.96
CA PRO A 182 0.24 -12.91 -25.12
C PRO A 182 0.44 -11.50 -24.56
N LEU A 183 0.81 -11.40 -23.28
CA LEU A 183 1.06 -10.13 -22.60
C LEU A 183 2.54 -9.76 -22.66
N ARG A 184 2.82 -8.53 -23.11
CA ARG A 184 4.18 -7.99 -23.19
C ARG A 184 4.42 -7.04 -22.01
N PHE A 185 5.03 -7.58 -20.95
CA PHE A 185 5.34 -6.80 -19.76
C PHE A 185 6.54 -5.89 -19.99
N ARG A 186 6.45 -4.68 -19.45
CA ARG A 186 7.55 -3.73 -19.32
C ARG A 186 7.69 -3.33 -17.86
N GLU A 187 8.92 -3.35 -17.36
CA GLU A 187 9.27 -2.85 -16.05
C GLU A 187 9.20 -1.31 -16.02
N VAL A 188 8.53 -0.78 -15.00
CA VAL A 188 8.39 0.64 -14.72
C VAL A 188 8.78 0.88 -13.27
N ARG A 189 9.71 1.80 -13.05
CA ARG A 189 10.17 2.19 -11.70
C ARG A 189 9.59 3.55 -11.34
N ASP A 190 8.90 3.62 -10.21
CA ASP A 190 8.42 4.88 -9.63
C ASP A 190 8.91 5.00 -8.18
N GLY A 191 9.94 5.82 -7.98
CA GLY A 191 10.66 5.90 -6.72
C GLY A 191 11.27 4.55 -6.32
N ALA A 192 10.77 3.96 -5.23
CA ALA A 192 11.20 2.65 -4.73
C ALA A 192 10.28 1.50 -5.16
N ALA A 193 9.18 1.79 -5.86
CA ALA A 193 8.24 0.79 -6.34
C ALA A 193 8.61 0.28 -7.73
N ILE A 194 8.44 -1.02 -7.95
CA ILE A 194 8.66 -1.69 -9.25
C ILE A 194 7.32 -2.25 -9.73
N TYR A 195 6.89 -1.82 -10.91
CA TYR A 195 5.67 -2.25 -11.57
C TYR A 195 5.99 -2.95 -12.89
N TYR A 196 5.26 -4.02 -13.18
CA TYR A 196 5.27 -4.68 -14.47
C TYR A 196 3.94 -4.39 -15.15
N ILE A 197 3.99 -3.59 -16.21
CA ILE A 197 2.81 -3.14 -16.93
C ILE A 197 2.80 -3.80 -18.31
N ALA A 198 1.69 -4.45 -18.66
CA ALA A 198 1.45 -4.95 -20.00
C ALA A 198 0.16 -4.31 -20.57
N PRO A 199 0.26 -3.51 -21.65
CA PRO A 199 -0.92 -3.04 -22.38
C PRO A 199 -1.49 -4.15 -23.27
N PHE A 200 -2.81 -4.16 -23.40
CA PHE A 200 -3.55 -5.08 -24.28
C PHE A 200 -4.88 -4.46 -24.72
N ASP A 201 -5.49 -5.07 -25.74
CA ASP A 201 -6.78 -4.68 -26.27
C ASP A 201 -7.90 -5.57 -25.70
N PHE A 202 -9.08 -4.99 -25.50
CA PHE A 202 -10.25 -5.71 -25.00
C PHE A 202 -11.55 -5.17 -25.62
N GLU A 203 -12.59 -5.99 -25.62
CA GLU A 203 -13.94 -5.59 -26.05
C GLU A 203 -14.68 -4.86 -24.92
N ALA A 204 -15.60 -3.96 -25.26
CA ALA A 204 -16.35 -3.21 -24.26
C ALA A 204 -17.17 -4.15 -23.36
N ALA A 205 -16.88 -4.15 -22.05
CA ALA A 205 -17.54 -4.97 -21.03
C ALA A 205 -17.28 -6.48 -21.19
N GLU A 206 -16.04 -6.92 -20.94
CA GLU A 206 -15.63 -8.31 -21.09
C GLU A 206 -14.97 -8.87 -19.82
N THR A 207 -15.22 -10.15 -19.52
CA THR A 207 -14.50 -10.90 -18.48
C THR A 207 -13.31 -11.62 -19.08
N LEU A 208 -12.13 -11.28 -18.59
CA LEU A 208 -10.87 -11.82 -19.06
C LEU A 208 -10.25 -12.74 -18.01
N ARG A 209 -9.62 -13.82 -18.47
CA ARG A 209 -8.81 -14.74 -17.64
C ARG A 209 -7.34 -14.50 -17.90
N PHE A 210 -6.61 -14.17 -16.85
CA PHE A 210 -5.18 -13.96 -16.87
C PHE A 210 -4.48 -15.21 -16.36
N GLU A 211 -3.39 -15.59 -17.03
CA GLU A 211 -2.49 -16.66 -16.60
C GLU A 211 -1.05 -16.14 -16.71
N LEU A 212 -0.41 -15.97 -15.56
CA LEU A 212 0.90 -15.34 -15.43
C LEU A 212 1.87 -16.32 -14.77
N ARG A 213 3.04 -16.50 -15.37
CA ARG A 213 4.18 -17.22 -14.81
C ARG A 213 5.14 -16.21 -14.23
N LEU A 214 5.40 -16.34 -12.94
CA LEU A 214 6.21 -15.43 -12.14
C LEU A 214 7.44 -16.20 -11.64
N THR A 215 8.62 -15.61 -11.74
CA THR A 215 9.80 -16.12 -11.02
C THR A 215 10.12 -15.15 -9.90
N LEU A 216 9.85 -15.58 -8.67
CA LEU A 216 10.08 -14.79 -7.47
C LEU A 216 11.47 -15.07 -6.89
N PRO A 217 12.22 -14.03 -6.45
CA PRO A 217 13.51 -14.21 -5.80
C PRO A 217 13.39 -15.11 -4.56
N ASP A 218 14.34 -16.03 -4.41
CA ASP A 218 14.46 -16.95 -3.26
C ASP A 218 13.22 -17.84 -3.01
N HIS A 219 12.25 -17.88 -3.94
CA HIS A 219 11.06 -18.71 -3.87
C HIS A 219 10.93 -19.64 -5.09
N GLY A 220 11.20 -19.12 -6.29
CA GLY A 220 11.16 -19.90 -7.54
C GLY A 220 10.00 -19.52 -8.45
N ALA A 221 9.67 -20.43 -9.37
CA ALA A 221 8.64 -20.21 -10.38
C ALA A 221 7.25 -20.57 -9.87
N GLU A 222 6.31 -19.64 -10.02
CA GLU A 222 4.92 -19.74 -9.58
C GLU A 222 3.95 -19.33 -10.69
N THR A 223 2.69 -19.76 -10.56
CA THR A 223 1.63 -19.37 -11.49
C THR A 223 0.54 -18.59 -10.78
N LEU A 224 0.28 -17.38 -11.27
CA LEU A 224 -0.81 -16.52 -10.85
C LEU A 224 -1.91 -16.52 -11.91
N SER A 225 -3.09 -17.00 -11.52
CA SER A 225 -4.27 -17.01 -12.38
C SER A 225 -5.42 -16.26 -11.71
N PHE A 226 -6.04 -15.35 -12.44
CA PHE A 226 -7.20 -14.60 -11.97
C PHE A 226 -8.14 -14.23 -13.11
N GLN A 227 -9.37 -13.88 -12.77
CA GLN A 227 -10.35 -13.38 -13.70
C GLN A 227 -10.79 -11.99 -13.30
N GLN A 228 -10.98 -11.12 -14.28
CA GLN A 228 -11.46 -9.77 -14.02
C GLN A 228 -12.33 -9.27 -15.17
N ALA A 229 -13.46 -8.65 -14.82
CA ALA A 229 -14.29 -7.93 -15.76
C ALA A 229 -13.73 -6.53 -16.00
N LEU A 230 -13.58 -6.14 -17.27
CA LEU A 230 -13.17 -4.82 -17.71
C LEU A 230 -14.28 -4.14 -18.46
N TYR A 231 -14.51 -2.87 -18.13
CA TYR A 231 -15.54 -2.05 -18.75
C TYR A 231 -14.86 -0.88 -19.45
N GLY A 232 -15.18 -0.68 -20.73
CA GLY A 232 -14.84 0.55 -21.42
C GLY A 232 -15.79 1.67 -21.00
N PRO A 233 -15.49 2.93 -21.34
CA PRO A 233 -16.46 4.01 -21.30
C PRO A 233 -17.70 3.61 -22.10
N LEU A 234 -18.89 3.87 -21.55
CA LEU A 234 -20.14 3.66 -22.28
C LEU A 234 -20.19 4.66 -23.45
N PRO A 235 -20.59 4.23 -24.67
CA PRO A 235 -20.75 5.11 -25.82
C PRO A 235 -21.88 6.13 -25.63
#